data_AF-A0A261BVE9-F1
#
_entry.id   AF-A0A261BVE9-F1
#
_cell.length_a   1.000
_cell.length_b   1.000
_cell.length_c   1.000
_cell.angle_alpha   90.00
_cell.angle_beta   90.00
_cell.angle_gamma   90.00
#
_symmetry.space_group_name_H-M   'P 1'
#
loop_
_entity.id
_entity.type
_entity.pdbx_description
1 polymer ?
#
loop_
_entity_poly.entity_id
_entity_poly.type
_entity_poly.pdbx_seq_one_letter_code
_entity_poly.pdbx_strand_id
1 'polypeptide(L)'
;MKVYGNTLDENCPADWAPTKLCFYSPHTFVSNLSVTEGLTKVVIELGLRKVDLLIREIHKPVQHGLTMCVQPVYYYTQWQNIVLYIEAWRAQGATRFIVFYHSSTKETRKVLDYYQDLGVIELRPWPSFGNLHKDIVDKKPNIDNNTFLFSYFLALNICVLDIKTTFGTVADFDEVIVPINGTMLDYATKEMSGTDVGALLFESNYVAMNPSIYTSDFSGVSSPSFYRKGLTKFVFNVSVIDLCEVHFVKSFIDKSKITKDAAGLVLHMRFNVKDLDDVPTSKPFHFFPNDTSQHIQNMHKTIQTIFGSSPPSVPMESLNVFVECGQRMFKQGMCHGAICKPDMDAVHEWNRFYTVYRKLGNTYWTFWRRPWLASHYMTALLMLIPIRFLVPEQETVKCRVFASLPCLPRYIYEAPVFILAEDYTYHMIASVTYLAVLCLEVLTFVALLVMITLKQLKTHAISQKTYRMQRNLFRALVIQVAIPFVTLLLPLIYVFIAIELKYYNQAMTNIAIIIGSMHGFVSTIVMLFVHHPYRE
;
A
#
# COMPACT_ATOMS: atom_id res chain seq x y z
N MET A 1 -33.55 -14.44 2.95
CA MET A 1 -32.56 -15.46 2.53
C MET A 1 -31.84 -15.97 3.76
N LYS A 2 -31.74 -17.29 3.96
CA LYS A 2 -30.86 -17.82 5.01
C LYS A 2 -29.43 -17.80 4.48
N VAL A 3 -28.54 -17.17 5.23
CA VAL A 3 -27.11 -17.10 4.93
C VAL A 3 -26.40 -17.95 5.98
N TYR A 4 -25.57 -18.88 5.52
CA TYR A 4 -24.80 -19.74 6.40
C TYR A 4 -23.36 -19.22 6.41
N GLY A 5 -22.86 -18.92 7.61
CA GLY A 5 -21.47 -18.51 7.82
C GLY A 5 -20.64 -19.72 8.22
N ASN A 6 -19.54 -19.96 7.50
CA ASN A 6 -18.54 -20.96 7.87
C ASN A 6 -17.20 -20.25 8.08
N THR A 7 -16.48 -20.64 9.13
CA THR A 7 -15.08 -20.26 9.33
C THR A 7 -14.24 -20.90 8.23
N LEU A 8 -13.25 -20.18 7.70
CA LEU A 8 -12.30 -20.78 6.76
C LEU A 8 -11.34 -21.73 7.48
N ASP A 9 -10.96 -21.41 8.72
CA ASP A 9 -10.07 -22.23 9.58
C ASP A 9 -10.69 -23.54 10.14
N GLU A 10 -11.87 -23.96 9.68
CA GLU A 10 -12.69 -25.08 10.18
C GLU A 10 -13.16 -24.93 11.64
N ASN A 11 -12.24 -24.65 12.56
CA ASN A 11 -12.46 -24.43 13.98
C ASN A 11 -12.26 -22.95 14.34
N CYS A 12 -12.98 -22.49 15.37
CA CYS A 12 -12.77 -21.18 15.96
C CYS A 12 -12.64 -21.33 17.49
N PRO A 13 -11.43 -21.13 18.06
CA PRO A 13 -10.18 -20.76 17.40
C PRO A 13 -9.60 -21.88 16.51
N ALA A 14 -8.73 -21.52 15.56
CA ALA A 14 -8.06 -22.48 14.68
C ALA A 14 -7.12 -23.40 15.47
N ASP A 15 -7.04 -24.68 15.10
CA ASP A 15 -6.27 -25.69 15.85
C ASP A 15 -4.77 -25.41 15.93
N TRP A 16 -4.25 -24.69 14.94
CA TRP A 16 -2.84 -24.33 14.83
C TRP A 16 -2.51 -23.01 15.57
N ALA A 17 -3.52 -22.24 15.98
CA ALA A 17 -3.36 -20.97 16.67
C ALA A 17 -3.57 -21.14 18.19
N PRO A 18 -2.78 -20.47 19.05
CA PRO A 18 -2.99 -20.58 20.49
C PRO A 18 -4.39 -20.09 20.91
N THR A 19 -5.08 -20.90 21.69
CA THR A 19 -6.54 -20.86 21.92
C THR A 19 -7.08 -19.64 22.67
N LYS A 20 -6.24 -18.75 23.21
CA LYS A 20 -6.71 -17.71 24.16
C LYS A 20 -7.05 -16.36 23.54
N LEU A 21 -6.54 -15.98 22.36
CA LEU A 21 -6.55 -14.55 21.93
C LEU A 21 -6.81 -14.27 20.42
N CYS A 22 -7.31 -15.22 19.62
CA CYS A 22 -7.72 -14.96 18.22
C CYS A 22 -9.09 -14.29 18.18
N PHE A 23 -9.12 -12.95 18.14
CA PHE A 23 -10.39 -12.22 18.18
C PHE A 23 -11.10 -12.12 16.82
N TYR A 24 -10.37 -12.28 15.72
CA TYR A 24 -10.90 -12.18 14.36
C TYR A 24 -10.54 -13.46 13.61
N SER A 25 -11.46 -13.94 12.78
CA SER A 25 -11.28 -15.10 11.92
C SER A 25 -11.97 -14.85 10.58
N PRO A 26 -11.40 -15.30 9.46
CA PRO A 26 -12.02 -15.12 8.16
C PRO A 26 -13.20 -16.09 7.99
N HIS A 27 -14.30 -15.57 7.44
CA HIS A 27 -15.54 -16.31 7.26
C HIS A 27 -16.00 -16.23 5.81
N THR A 28 -16.62 -17.31 5.34
CA THR A 28 -17.38 -17.34 4.10
C THR A 28 -18.87 -17.38 4.42
N PHE A 29 -19.65 -16.70 3.59
CA PHE A 29 -21.09 -16.67 3.68
C PHE A 29 -21.67 -17.17 2.37
N VAL A 30 -22.40 -18.28 2.41
CA VAL A 30 -22.92 -18.93 1.20
C VAL A 30 -24.43 -18.91 1.21
N SER A 31 -25.02 -18.67 0.04
CA SER A 31 -26.45 -18.85 -0.20
C SER A 31 -26.70 -19.19 -1.66
N ASN A 32 -27.64 -20.11 -1.90
CA ASN A 32 -28.05 -20.50 -3.25
C ASN A 32 -29.20 -19.61 -3.70
N LEU A 33 -29.03 -18.97 -4.86
CA LEU A 33 -30.00 -18.05 -5.45
C LEU A 33 -30.43 -18.56 -6.81
N SER A 34 -31.74 -18.60 -7.06
CA SER A 34 -32.31 -18.78 -8.39
C SER A 34 -32.76 -17.41 -8.90
N VAL A 35 -32.09 -16.90 -9.94
CA VAL A 35 -32.37 -15.58 -10.51
C VAL A 35 -32.57 -15.75 -12.02
N THR A 36 -33.70 -15.27 -12.55
CA THR A 36 -34.06 -15.42 -13.97
C THR A 36 -33.39 -14.41 -14.88
N GLU A 37 -33.02 -13.22 -14.39
CA GLU A 37 -32.52 -12.10 -15.21
C GLU A 37 -31.07 -11.67 -14.89
N GLY A 38 -30.27 -12.58 -14.33
CA GLY A 38 -28.89 -12.28 -13.92
C GLY A 38 -28.83 -11.39 -12.66
N LEU A 39 -27.81 -11.60 -11.84
CA LEU A 39 -27.64 -10.89 -10.58
C LEU A 39 -26.57 -9.81 -10.71
N THR A 40 -26.94 -8.54 -10.59
CA THR A 40 -26.00 -7.40 -10.73
C THR A 40 -25.60 -6.78 -9.41
N LYS A 41 -26.43 -6.93 -8.37
CA LYS A 41 -26.24 -6.30 -7.06
C LYS A 41 -26.84 -7.15 -5.94
N VAL A 42 -26.14 -7.19 -4.81
CA VAL A 42 -26.64 -7.71 -3.54
C VAL A 42 -26.61 -6.57 -2.51
N VAL A 43 -27.70 -6.42 -1.75
CA VAL A 43 -27.76 -5.47 -0.63
C VAL A 43 -27.78 -6.28 0.65
N ILE A 44 -26.77 -6.11 1.50
CA ILE A 44 -26.76 -6.68 2.84
C ILE A 44 -27.34 -5.65 3.80
N GLU A 45 -28.45 -5.99 4.45
CA GLU A 45 -29.08 -5.17 5.48
C GLU A 45 -28.59 -5.63 6.87
N LEU A 46 -27.86 -4.76 7.55
CA LEU A 46 -27.29 -4.95 8.89
C LEU A 46 -27.99 -3.98 9.85
N GLY A 47 -29.23 -4.29 10.21
CA GLY A 47 -30.09 -3.38 10.98
C GLY A 47 -30.37 -2.09 10.21
N LEU A 48 -29.91 -0.95 10.72
CA LEU A 48 -30.07 0.35 10.07
C LEU A 48 -29.07 0.61 8.93
N ARG A 49 -28.02 -0.22 8.82
CA ARG A 49 -26.97 -0.06 7.82
C ARG A 49 -27.27 -0.93 6.59
N LYS A 50 -27.17 -0.35 5.40
CA LYS A 50 -27.20 -1.10 4.13
C LYS A 50 -25.82 -1.11 3.49
N VAL A 51 -25.37 -2.27 3.05
CA VAL A 51 -24.11 -2.45 2.33
C VAL A 51 -24.41 -2.96 0.93
N ASP A 52 -24.13 -2.12 -0.05
CA ASP A 52 -24.29 -2.43 -1.46
C ASP A 52 -23.05 -3.17 -1.99
N LEU A 53 -23.23 -4.38 -2.48
CA LEU A 53 -22.21 -5.18 -3.14
C LEU A 53 -22.57 -5.35 -4.62
N LEU A 54 -21.66 -4.94 -5.49
CA LEU A 54 -21.77 -5.20 -6.92
C LEU A 54 -21.35 -6.64 -7.19
N ILE A 55 -22.10 -7.32 -8.05
CA ILE A 55 -21.79 -8.69 -8.46
C ILE A 55 -21.01 -8.64 -9.77
N ARG A 56 -19.91 -9.39 -9.80
CA ARG A 56 -19.08 -9.61 -10.99
C ARG A 56 -19.17 -11.09 -11.34
N GLU A 57 -19.59 -11.36 -12.56
CA GLU A 57 -19.61 -12.73 -13.08
C GLU A 57 -18.18 -13.24 -13.29
N ILE A 58 -17.89 -14.40 -12.73
CA ILE A 58 -16.61 -15.10 -12.88
C ILE A 58 -16.78 -16.08 -14.04
N HIS A 59 -16.05 -15.83 -15.11
CA HIS A 59 -16.11 -16.64 -16.31
C HIS A 59 -15.15 -17.82 -16.18
N LYS A 60 -15.46 -18.92 -16.86
CA LYS A 60 -14.55 -20.07 -16.94
C LYS A 60 -13.20 -19.64 -17.53
N PRO A 61 -12.08 -20.19 -17.04
CA PRO A 61 -10.76 -19.90 -17.58
C PRO A 61 -10.67 -20.36 -19.04
N VAL A 62 -10.14 -19.49 -19.89
CA VAL A 62 -10.00 -19.76 -21.34
C VAL A 62 -8.54 -19.82 -21.79
N GLN A 63 -7.59 -19.40 -20.94
CA GLN A 63 -6.18 -19.35 -21.29
C GLN A 63 -5.50 -20.65 -20.87
N HIS A 64 -4.76 -21.29 -21.76
CA HIS A 64 -3.92 -22.42 -21.37
C HIS A 64 -2.71 -21.91 -20.55
N GLY A 65 -2.44 -22.54 -19.41
CA GLY A 65 -1.31 -22.18 -18.54
C GLY A 65 -1.56 -22.37 -17.05
N LEU A 66 -0.63 -21.85 -16.24
CA LEU A 66 -0.70 -21.81 -14.78
C LEU A 66 -0.67 -20.36 -14.28
N THR A 67 -1.56 -20.03 -13.33
CA THR A 67 -1.51 -18.78 -12.58
C THR A 67 -1.10 -19.06 -11.14
N MET A 68 -0.11 -18.32 -10.67
CA MET A 68 0.40 -18.39 -9.30
C MET A 68 -0.31 -17.38 -8.40
N CYS A 69 -0.95 -17.87 -7.35
CA CYS A 69 -1.45 -17.05 -6.25
C CYS A 69 -0.44 -17.04 -5.12
N VAL A 70 0.20 -15.88 -4.91
CA VAL A 70 1.22 -15.73 -3.88
C VAL A 70 0.62 -15.07 -2.65
N GLN A 71 0.98 -15.57 -1.47
CA GLN A 71 0.61 -14.93 -0.21
C GLN A 71 1.08 -13.47 -0.16
N PRO A 72 0.40 -12.61 0.62
CA PRO A 72 0.76 -11.21 0.74
C PRO A 72 2.20 -10.97 1.20
N VAL A 73 2.91 -10.13 0.45
CA VAL A 73 4.26 -9.65 0.76
C VAL A 73 4.19 -8.78 2.00
N TYR A 74 4.60 -9.34 3.13
CA TYR A 74 4.51 -8.75 4.45
C TYR A 74 5.86 -8.80 5.16
N TYR A 75 6.47 -7.63 5.38
CA TYR A 75 7.82 -7.48 5.94
C TYR A 75 8.88 -8.35 5.23
N TYR A 76 8.79 -8.43 3.91
CA TYR A 76 9.61 -9.35 3.12
C TYR A 76 10.96 -8.76 2.72
N THR A 77 12.03 -9.56 2.86
CA THR A 77 13.42 -9.14 2.61
C THR A 77 14.15 -9.99 1.55
N GLN A 78 13.72 -11.24 1.36
CA GLN A 78 14.44 -12.29 0.61
C GLN A 78 14.20 -12.17 -0.90
N TRP A 79 14.71 -11.12 -1.53
CA TRP A 79 14.44 -10.85 -2.94
C TRP A 79 14.95 -11.95 -3.90
N GLN A 80 15.96 -12.73 -3.53
CA GLN A 80 16.49 -13.86 -4.30
C GLN A 80 15.45 -14.98 -4.45
N ASN A 81 14.62 -15.20 -3.42
CA ASN A 81 13.54 -16.19 -3.49
C ASN A 81 12.57 -15.84 -4.61
N ILE A 82 12.22 -14.56 -4.78
CA ILE A 82 11.34 -14.09 -5.84
C ILE A 82 11.94 -14.36 -7.23
N VAL A 83 13.25 -14.14 -7.39
CA VAL A 83 13.94 -14.38 -8.67
C VAL A 83 13.90 -15.86 -9.03
N LEU A 84 14.29 -16.74 -8.11
CA LEU A 84 14.25 -18.18 -8.33
C LEU A 84 12.82 -18.69 -8.52
N TYR A 85 11.88 -18.23 -7.70
CA TYR A 85 10.47 -18.62 -7.77
C TYR A 85 9.86 -18.30 -9.14
N ILE A 86 10.06 -17.08 -9.64
CA ILE A 86 9.50 -16.70 -10.94
C ILE A 86 10.18 -17.49 -12.07
N GLU A 87 11.52 -17.63 -12.06
CA GLU A 87 12.21 -18.41 -13.10
C GLU A 87 11.76 -19.88 -13.10
N ALA A 88 11.69 -20.51 -11.93
CA ALA A 88 11.32 -21.91 -11.80
C ALA A 88 9.85 -22.16 -12.18
N TRP A 89 8.91 -21.36 -11.67
CA TRP A 89 7.50 -21.53 -12.03
C TRP A 89 7.23 -21.24 -13.51
N ARG A 90 7.94 -20.29 -14.12
CA ARG A 90 7.86 -20.08 -15.58
C ARG A 90 8.37 -21.28 -16.35
N ALA A 91 9.45 -21.92 -15.89
CA ALA A 91 9.94 -23.17 -16.47
C ALA A 91 8.93 -24.32 -16.33
N GLN A 92 8.08 -24.28 -15.31
CA GLN A 92 6.98 -25.23 -15.08
C GLN A 92 5.69 -24.89 -15.85
N GLY A 93 5.65 -23.80 -16.62
CA GLY A 93 4.50 -23.38 -17.45
C GLY A 93 3.63 -22.27 -16.85
N ALA A 94 4.09 -21.59 -15.80
CA ALA A 94 3.40 -20.40 -15.27
C ALA A 94 3.53 -19.20 -16.20
N THR A 95 2.39 -18.55 -16.46
CA THR A 95 2.29 -17.40 -17.37
C THR A 95 1.82 -16.13 -16.66
N ARG A 96 1.30 -16.25 -15.44
CA ARG A 96 0.79 -15.12 -14.66
C ARG A 96 1.02 -15.34 -13.17
N PHE A 97 1.35 -14.27 -12.47
CA PHE A 97 1.56 -14.27 -11.02
C PHE A 97 0.74 -13.15 -10.40
N ILE A 98 -0.13 -13.47 -9.45
CA ILE A 98 -0.91 -12.48 -8.71
C ILE A 98 -0.31 -12.39 -7.31
N VAL A 99 0.20 -11.22 -6.97
CA VAL A 99 0.95 -10.99 -5.73
C VAL A 99 0.30 -9.83 -4.98
N PHE A 100 -0.12 -10.09 -3.76
CA PHE A 100 -0.59 -9.02 -2.88
C PHE A 100 0.59 -8.39 -2.16
N TYR A 101 0.59 -7.06 -2.05
CA TYR A 101 1.71 -6.30 -1.52
C TYR A 101 1.28 -5.46 -0.33
N HIS A 102 1.92 -5.67 0.82
CA HIS A 102 1.78 -4.86 2.02
C HIS A 102 3.09 -4.10 2.33
N SER A 103 4.17 -4.83 2.62
CA SER A 103 5.46 -4.24 3.01
C SER A 103 6.68 -5.07 2.61
N SER A 104 7.75 -4.40 2.18
CA SER A 104 9.04 -5.03 1.85
C SER A 104 10.23 -4.08 2.00
N THR A 105 11.46 -4.59 1.88
CA THR A 105 12.66 -3.75 1.70
C THR A 105 12.66 -3.04 0.34
N LYS A 106 13.60 -2.12 0.11
CA LYS A 106 13.73 -1.37 -1.16
C LYS A 106 14.18 -2.29 -2.29
N GLU A 107 15.01 -3.26 -1.97
CA GLU A 107 15.61 -4.24 -2.85
C GLU A 107 14.55 -5.23 -3.33
N THR A 108 13.77 -5.80 -2.40
CA THR A 108 12.61 -6.63 -2.74
C THR A 108 11.61 -5.86 -3.59
N ARG A 109 11.35 -4.59 -3.28
CA ARG A 109 10.43 -3.78 -4.07
C ARG A 109 10.92 -3.58 -5.50
N LYS A 110 12.22 -3.33 -5.71
CA LYS A 110 12.81 -3.21 -7.06
C LYS A 110 12.65 -4.48 -7.89
N VAL A 111 12.82 -5.66 -7.28
CA VAL A 111 12.62 -6.94 -7.98
C VAL A 111 11.15 -7.12 -8.39
N LEU A 112 10.22 -6.82 -7.49
CA LEU A 112 8.79 -6.86 -7.79
C LEU A 112 8.42 -5.85 -8.90
N ASP A 113 8.90 -4.62 -8.81
CA ASP A 113 8.66 -3.59 -9.84
C ASP A 113 9.20 -4.04 -11.21
N TYR A 114 10.40 -4.62 -11.27
CA TYR A 114 10.98 -5.15 -12.51
C TYR A 114 10.08 -6.20 -13.18
N TYR A 115 9.61 -7.19 -12.42
CA TYR A 115 8.72 -8.21 -12.98
C TYR A 115 7.32 -7.68 -13.29
N GLN A 116 6.88 -6.62 -12.61
CA GLN A 116 5.62 -5.94 -12.91
C GLN A 116 5.74 -5.19 -14.25
N ASP A 117 6.85 -4.49 -14.48
CA ASP A 117 7.12 -3.76 -15.72
C ASP A 117 7.25 -4.70 -16.93
N LEU A 118 7.73 -5.93 -16.72
CA LEU A 118 7.72 -7.00 -17.73
C LEU A 118 6.33 -7.60 -17.99
N GLY A 119 5.32 -7.26 -17.18
CA GLY A 119 3.98 -7.85 -17.25
C GLY A 119 3.88 -9.29 -16.73
N VAL A 120 4.89 -9.76 -15.99
CA VAL A 120 4.93 -11.12 -15.42
C VAL A 120 4.10 -11.20 -14.14
N ILE A 121 4.25 -10.21 -13.26
CA ILE A 121 3.51 -10.15 -11.99
C ILE A 121 2.45 -9.05 -12.00
N GLU A 122 1.32 -9.32 -11.37
CA GLU A 122 0.29 -8.35 -11.04
C GLU A 122 0.35 -8.04 -9.55
N LEU A 123 0.92 -6.87 -9.21
CA LEU A 123 0.94 -6.39 -7.83
C LEU A 123 -0.40 -5.77 -7.45
N ARG A 124 -1.04 -6.31 -6.41
CA ARG A 124 -2.27 -5.79 -5.83
C ARG A 124 -2.01 -5.24 -4.43
N PRO A 125 -2.61 -4.12 -4.02
CA PRO A 125 -2.53 -3.68 -2.64
C PRO A 125 -3.18 -4.70 -1.70
N TRP A 126 -2.49 -5.07 -0.63
CA TRP A 126 -3.13 -5.67 0.54
C TRP A 126 -3.49 -4.55 1.52
N PRO A 127 -4.78 -4.22 1.69
CA PRO A 127 -5.20 -3.01 2.37
C PRO A 127 -5.08 -3.11 3.89
N SER A 128 -5.10 -1.95 4.54
CA SER A 128 -5.54 -1.84 5.93
C SER A 128 -7.07 -2.03 5.98
N PHE A 129 -7.52 -2.82 6.95
CA PHE A 129 -8.92 -3.05 7.29
C PHE A 129 -9.52 -1.88 8.09
N GLY A 130 -8.68 -1.00 8.64
CA GLY A 130 -9.06 0.24 9.30
C GLY A 130 -9.38 0.08 10.79
N ASN A 131 -9.83 1.16 11.43
CA ASN A 131 -10.19 1.15 12.84
C ASN A 131 -11.52 0.43 13.08
N LEU A 132 -11.63 -0.20 14.25
CA LEU A 132 -12.89 -0.72 14.74
C LEU A 132 -13.85 0.43 15.09
N HIS A 133 -15.13 0.10 15.23
CA HIS A 133 -16.12 1.05 15.73
C HIS A 133 -15.71 1.57 17.12
N LYS A 134 -15.90 2.87 17.35
CA LYS A 134 -15.52 3.57 18.60
C LYS A 134 -15.96 2.87 19.89
N ASP A 135 -17.10 2.17 19.87
CA ASP A 135 -17.62 1.49 21.07
C ASP A 135 -16.81 0.24 21.49
N ILE A 136 -15.99 -0.28 20.57
CA ILE A 136 -15.17 -1.49 20.77
C ILE A 136 -13.67 -1.28 20.50
N VAL A 137 -13.26 -0.13 19.96
CA VAL A 137 -11.87 0.13 19.55
C VAL A 137 -10.88 -0.01 20.72
N ASP A 138 -11.27 0.45 21.91
CA ASP A 138 -10.43 0.34 23.12
C ASP A 138 -10.55 -1.01 23.82
N LYS A 139 -11.50 -1.85 23.41
CA LYS A 139 -11.80 -3.14 24.06
C LYS A 139 -11.20 -4.32 23.31
N LYS A 140 -10.75 -4.13 22.07
CA LYS A 140 -10.36 -5.21 21.15
C LYS A 140 -9.04 -4.87 20.44
N PRO A 141 -8.21 -5.88 20.12
CA PRO A 141 -6.96 -5.64 19.41
C PRO A 141 -7.23 -5.01 18.04
N ASN A 142 -6.34 -4.14 17.57
CA ASN A 142 -6.46 -3.56 16.24
C ASN A 142 -6.50 -4.67 15.17
N ILE A 143 -7.50 -4.65 14.28
CA ILE A 143 -7.65 -5.64 13.21
C ILE A 143 -6.49 -5.60 12.22
N ASP A 144 -5.89 -4.42 11.99
CA ASP A 144 -4.71 -4.28 11.15
C ASP A 144 -3.48 -4.94 11.76
N ASN A 145 -3.48 -5.15 13.09
CA ASN A 145 -2.46 -5.98 13.70
C ASN A 145 -2.60 -7.45 13.30
N ASN A 146 -3.65 -7.88 12.61
CA ASN A 146 -3.78 -9.25 12.13
C ASN A 146 -3.83 -9.31 10.61
N THR A 147 -3.36 -8.26 9.94
CA THR A 147 -3.39 -8.11 8.49
C THR A 147 -2.76 -9.29 7.77
N PHE A 148 -1.68 -9.86 8.32
CA PHE A 148 -0.97 -11.04 7.79
C PHE A 148 -1.75 -12.35 8.01
N LEU A 149 -2.46 -12.49 9.13
CA LEU A 149 -3.23 -13.68 9.47
C LEU A 149 -4.46 -13.85 8.58
N PHE A 150 -5.25 -12.79 8.38
CA PHE A 150 -6.40 -12.86 7.46
C PHE A 150 -5.96 -12.93 6.00
N SER A 151 -4.72 -12.52 5.74
CA SER A 151 -4.09 -12.50 4.43
C SER A 151 -4.05 -13.88 3.81
N TYR A 152 -3.77 -14.93 4.60
CA TYR A 152 -3.69 -16.29 4.08
C TYR A 152 -5.01 -16.71 3.43
N PHE A 153 -6.13 -16.57 4.13
CA PHE A 153 -7.39 -17.07 3.58
C PHE A 153 -8.04 -16.11 2.59
N LEU A 154 -8.09 -14.82 2.93
CA LEU A 154 -8.79 -13.83 2.13
C LEU A 154 -8.04 -13.53 0.83
N ALA A 155 -6.72 -13.29 0.89
CA ALA A 155 -5.97 -12.91 -0.29
C ALA A 155 -5.92 -14.05 -1.31
N LEU A 156 -5.69 -15.28 -0.82
CA LEU A 156 -5.64 -16.47 -1.68
C LEU A 156 -6.97 -16.73 -2.37
N ASN A 157 -8.09 -16.77 -1.63
CA ASN A 157 -9.39 -17.01 -2.25
C ASN A 157 -9.80 -15.84 -3.17
N ILE A 158 -9.45 -14.59 -2.86
CA ILE A 158 -9.63 -13.46 -3.81
C ILE A 158 -8.79 -13.66 -5.09
N CYS A 159 -7.58 -14.22 -4.97
CA CYS A 159 -6.73 -14.50 -6.12
C CYS A 159 -7.32 -15.60 -7.01
N VAL A 160 -7.74 -16.71 -6.42
CA VAL A 160 -8.30 -17.87 -7.15
C VAL A 160 -9.48 -17.47 -8.03
N LEU A 161 -10.35 -16.58 -7.52
CA LEU A 161 -11.51 -16.06 -8.26
C LEU A 161 -11.16 -15.24 -9.51
N ASP A 162 -9.93 -14.73 -9.66
CA ASP A 162 -9.49 -13.95 -10.82
C ASP A 162 -8.45 -14.69 -11.68
N ILE A 163 -8.23 -15.98 -11.43
CA ILE A 163 -7.39 -16.80 -12.30
C ILE A 163 -8.07 -16.94 -13.67
N LYS A 164 -7.28 -16.72 -14.73
CA LYS A 164 -7.73 -16.78 -16.13
C LYS A 164 -7.21 -18.02 -16.86
N THR A 165 -6.22 -18.68 -16.27
CA THR A 165 -5.58 -19.87 -16.82
C THR A 165 -6.32 -21.13 -16.42
N THR A 166 -6.15 -22.21 -17.20
CA THR A 166 -6.80 -23.50 -16.93
C THR A 166 -6.49 -24.03 -15.53
N PHE A 167 -5.25 -23.86 -15.09
CA PHE A 167 -4.78 -24.32 -13.79
C PHE A 167 -4.29 -23.17 -12.91
N GLY A 168 -4.34 -23.40 -11.61
CA GLY A 168 -3.91 -22.47 -10.58
C GLY A 168 -3.26 -23.18 -9.42
N THR A 169 -2.53 -22.43 -8.61
CA THR A 169 -1.95 -22.93 -7.36
C THR A 169 -1.70 -21.79 -6.39
N VAL A 170 -1.68 -22.14 -5.11
CA VAL A 170 -1.23 -21.29 -4.01
C VAL A 170 0.17 -21.76 -3.63
N ALA A 171 1.17 -20.88 -3.76
CA ALA A 171 2.54 -21.19 -3.38
C ALA A 171 3.27 -19.94 -2.88
N ASP A 172 4.05 -20.10 -1.81
CA ASP A 172 4.83 -19.03 -1.20
C ASP A 172 6.11 -18.80 -2.00
N PHE A 173 6.75 -17.63 -1.89
CA PHE A 173 7.96 -17.34 -2.67
C PHE A 173 9.12 -18.29 -2.39
N ASP A 174 9.08 -19.04 -1.29
CA ASP A 174 10.03 -20.08 -0.95
C ASP A 174 9.58 -21.49 -1.38
N GLU A 175 8.55 -21.64 -2.20
CA GLU A 175 7.99 -22.94 -2.60
C GLU A 175 7.87 -23.10 -4.11
N VAL A 176 8.42 -24.20 -4.64
CA VAL A 176 8.27 -24.59 -6.05
C VAL A 176 7.78 -26.03 -6.12
N ILE A 177 6.67 -26.28 -6.82
CA ILE A 177 6.17 -27.64 -7.04
C ILE A 177 6.77 -28.17 -8.34
N VAL A 178 7.38 -29.35 -8.28
CA VAL A 178 7.99 -30.02 -9.43
C VAL A 178 7.41 -31.42 -9.57
N PRO A 179 6.99 -31.83 -10.79
CA PRO A 179 6.51 -33.19 -11.01
C PRO A 179 7.72 -34.11 -11.16
N ILE A 180 7.48 -35.42 -11.08
CA ILE A 180 8.57 -36.40 -11.33
C ILE A 180 9.07 -36.35 -12.77
N ASN A 181 8.21 -36.01 -13.74
CA ASN A 181 8.52 -35.97 -15.16
C ASN A 181 7.81 -34.78 -15.84
N GLY A 182 8.53 -34.08 -16.71
CA GLY A 182 7.98 -32.99 -17.53
C GLY A 182 7.75 -31.68 -16.77
N THR A 183 6.92 -30.81 -17.33
CA THR A 183 6.51 -29.56 -16.69
C THR A 183 5.26 -29.76 -15.83
N MET A 184 5.03 -28.92 -14.82
CA MET A 184 3.78 -28.97 -14.05
C MET A 184 2.54 -28.74 -14.92
N LEU A 185 2.62 -27.88 -15.94
CA LEU A 185 1.51 -27.62 -16.85
C LEU A 185 1.10 -28.89 -17.62
N ASP A 186 2.07 -29.62 -18.16
CA ASP A 186 1.82 -30.86 -18.90
C ASP A 186 1.29 -31.95 -17.97
N TYR A 187 1.91 -32.09 -16.78
CA TYR A 187 1.48 -33.05 -15.77
C TYR A 187 0.05 -32.79 -15.30
N ALA A 188 -0.27 -31.54 -14.95
CA ALA A 188 -1.61 -31.12 -14.55
C ALA A 188 -2.64 -31.35 -15.66
N THR A 189 -2.28 -31.03 -16.91
CA THR A 189 -3.14 -31.26 -18.08
C THR A 189 -3.49 -32.73 -18.23
N LYS A 190 -2.48 -33.61 -18.14
CA LYS A 190 -2.65 -35.05 -18.27
C LYS A 190 -3.52 -35.65 -17.17
N GLU A 191 -3.32 -35.24 -15.93
CA GLU A 191 -3.99 -35.87 -14.78
C GLU A 191 -5.42 -35.36 -14.55
N MET A 192 -5.73 -34.11 -14.92
CA MET A 192 -7.02 -33.47 -14.61
C MET A 192 -7.97 -33.29 -15.80
N SER A 193 -7.46 -33.29 -17.05
CA SER A 193 -8.33 -33.03 -18.21
C SER A 193 -9.20 -34.24 -18.53
N GLY A 194 -10.52 -34.06 -18.47
CA GLY A 194 -11.48 -35.14 -18.75
C GLY A 194 -11.60 -36.19 -17.64
N THR A 195 -11.01 -35.95 -16.47
CA THR A 195 -11.07 -36.85 -15.32
C THR A 195 -11.95 -36.28 -14.20
N ASP A 196 -12.15 -37.04 -13.13
CA ASP A 196 -12.76 -36.61 -11.87
C ASP A 196 -11.77 -35.89 -10.94
N VAL A 197 -10.49 -35.79 -11.31
CA VAL A 197 -9.46 -35.12 -10.52
C VAL A 197 -9.61 -33.60 -10.70
N GLY A 198 -9.99 -32.91 -9.62
CA GLY A 198 -10.08 -31.45 -9.55
C GLY A 198 -8.81 -30.78 -9.04
N ALA A 199 -7.99 -31.51 -8.29
CA ALA A 199 -6.71 -31.03 -7.77
C ALA A 199 -5.70 -32.15 -7.56
N LEU A 200 -4.43 -31.77 -7.57
CA LEU A 200 -3.25 -32.59 -7.35
C LEU A 200 -2.55 -32.11 -6.08
N LEU A 201 -2.37 -33.00 -5.10
CA LEU A 201 -1.72 -32.72 -3.82
C LEU A 201 -0.29 -33.28 -3.82
N PHE A 202 0.67 -32.47 -3.40
CA PHE A 202 2.09 -32.79 -3.41
C PHE A 202 2.66 -32.75 -1.99
N GLU A 203 3.42 -33.78 -1.64
CA GLU A 203 4.25 -33.76 -0.44
C GLU A 203 5.35 -32.69 -0.55
N SER A 204 5.82 -32.19 0.59
CA SER A 204 6.85 -31.16 0.66
C SER A 204 8.08 -31.66 1.38
N ASN A 205 9.25 -31.20 0.95
CA ASN A 205 10.49 -31.31 1.71
C ASN A 205 11.16 -29.96 1.83
N TYR A 206 11.76 -29.71 3.01
CA TYR A 206 12.65 -28.58 3.12
C TYR A 206 13.93 -28.81 2.30
N VAL A 207 14.39 -27.75 1.65
CA VAL A 207 15.52 -27.79 0.72
C VAL A 207 16.57 -26.76 1.12
N ALA A 208 17.83 -27.19 1.14
CA ALA A 208 19.00 -26.32 1.24
C ALA A 208 19.81 -26.35 -0.05
N MET A 209 20.55 -25.26 -0.29
CA MET A 209 21.45 -25.12 -1.42
C MET A 209 22.87 -24.81 -0.93
N ASN A 210 23.87 -25.30 -1.66
CA ASN A 210 25.27 -25.01 -1.39
C ASN A 210 25.98 -24.66 -2.71
N PRO A 211 26.37 -23.40 -2.96
CA PRO A 211 26.17 -22.23 -2.10
C PRO A 211 24.69 -21.84 -1.94
N SER A 212 24.38 -21.10 -0.87
CA SER A 212 23.01 -20.59 -0.64
C SER A 212 22.64 -19.56 -1.71
N ILE A 213 21.37 -19.51 -2.14
CA ILE A 213 20.89 -18.48 -3.07
C ILE A 213 21.07 -17.06 -2.54
N TYR A 214 21.24 -16.86 -1.23
CA TYR A 214 21.50 -15.54 -0.65
C TYR A 214 22.91 -14.99 -0.95
N THR A 215 23.81 -15.80 -1.53
CA THR A 215 25.05 -15.29 -2.17
C THR A 215 24.79 -14.66 -3.53
N SER A 216 23.57 -14.80 -4.07
CA SER A 216 23.15 -14.36 -5.41
C SER A 216 23.84 -15.09 -6.58
N ASP A 217 24.52 -16.20 -6.31
CA ASP A 217 25.22 -17.04 -7.30
C ASP A 217 24.31 -18.13 -7.90
N PHE A 218 23.26 -18.53 -7.19
CA PHE A 218 22.27 -19.54 -7.61
C PHE A 218 22.81 -20.92 -8.05
N SER A 219 24.12 -21.19 -8.08
CA SER A 219 24.67 -22.48 -8.55
C SER A 219 24.26 -23.67 -7.68
N GLY A 220 23.99 -23.42 -6.39
CA GLY A 220 23.48 -24.43 -5.47
C GLY A 220 22.09 -24.99 -5.82
N VAL A 221 21.36 -24.35 -6.74
CA VAL A 221 20.07 -24.84 -7.27
C VAL A 221 20.24 -26.13 -8.09
N SER A 222 21.44 -26.37 -8.65
CA SER A 222 21.71 -27.59 -9.44
C SER A 222 21.67 -28.88 -8.63
N SER A 223 22.05 -28.80 -7.35
CA SER A 223 22.20 -29.97 -6.48
C SER A 223 21.65 -29.68 -5.08
N PRO A 224 20.32 -29.54 -4.94
CA PRO A 224 19.69 -29.29 -3.65
C PRO A 224 19.86 -30.47 -2.68
N SER A 225 19.97 -30.18 -1.39
CA SER A 225 19.91 -31.18 -0.32
C SER A 225 18.53 -31.17 0.33
N PHE A 226 17.97 -32.35 0.59
CA PHE A 226 16.60 -32.51 1.07
C PHE A 226 16.57 -32.90 2.54
N TYR A 227 15.70 -32.24 3.28
CA TYR A 227 15.50 -32.44 4.71
C TYR A 227 14.08 -32.95 4.96
N ARG A 228 13.64 -32.96 6.22
CA ARG A 228 12.36 -33.45 6.71
C ARG A 228 11.17 -32.87 5.94
N LYS A 229 10.05 -33.58 6.02
CA LYS A 229 8.82 -33.19 5.33
C LYS A 229 8.31 -31.83 5.84
N GLY A 230 7.90 -31.01 4.88
CA GLY A 230 7.16 -29.77 5.13
C GLY A 230 5.64 -29.99 5.06
N LEU A 231 4.89 -28.92 4.85
CA LEU A 231 3.45 -28.97 4.64
C LEU A 231 3.13 -29.11 3.14
N THR A 232 2.07 -29.83 2.82
CA THR A 232 1.64 -30.09 1.44
C THR A 232 1.26 -28.81 0.70
N LYS A 233 1.35 -28.86 -0.64
CA LYS A 233 0.81 -27.84 -1.55
C LYS A 233 0.11 -28.52 -2.71
N PHE A 234 -0.65 -27.76 -3.49
CA PHE A 234 -1.54 -28.32 -4.49
C PHE A 234 -1.60 -27.49 -5.77
N VAL A 235 -1.90 -28.14 -6.88
CA VAL A 235 -2.30 -27.52 -8.16
C VAL A 235 -3.72 -27.94 -8.45
N PHE A 236 -4.57 -27.02 -8.92
CA PHE A 236 -5.99 -27.27 -9.12
C PHE A 236 -6.48 -26.81 -10.49
N ASN A 237 -7.57 -27.43 -10.96
CA ASN A 237 -8.33 -26.96 -12.09
C ASN A 237 -9.25 -25.81 -11.68
N VAL A 238 -9.04 -24.65 -12.28
CA VAL A 238 -9.70 -23.39 -11.91
C VAL A 238 -11.19 -23.43 -12.24
N SER A 239 -11.64 -24.28 -13.17
CA SER A 239 -13.06 -24.37 -13.54
C SER A 239 -13.93 -25.06 -12.49
N VAL A 240 -13.34 -25.72 -11.51
CA VAL A 240 -14.07 -26.58 -10.55
C VAL A 240 -13.77 -26.27 -9.09
N ILE A 241 -12.77 -25.44 -8.80
CA ILE A 241 -12.40 -25.02 -7.44
C ILE A 241 -13.50 -24.11 -6.86
N ASP A 242 -13.89 -24.35 -5.59
CA ASP A 242 -14.78 -23.45 -4.84
C ASP A 242 -13.96 -22.63 -3.84
N LEU A 243 -13.36 -23.32 -2.87
CA LEU A 243 -12.51 -22.72 -1.85
C LEU A 243 -11.18 -23.46 -1.71
N CYS A 244 -10.12 -22.70 -1.45
CA CYS A 244 -8.80 -23.25 -1.16
C CYS A 244 -8.31 -22.82 0.22
N GLU A 245 -7.57 -23.72 0.85
CA GLU A 245 -6.77 -23.48 2.05
C GLU A 245 -5.30 -23.27 1.64
N VAL A 246 -4.43 -22.96 2.62
CA VAL A 246 -3.00 -22.72 2.34
C VAL A 246 -2.29 -24.00 1.86
N HIS A 247 -2.73 -25.18 2.34
CA HIS A 247 -2.03 -26.45 2.15
C HIS A 247 -2.84 -27.52 1.38
N PHE A 248 -4.13 -27.29 1.16
CA PHE A 248 -5.03 -28.22 0.47
C PHE A 248 -6.22 -27.49 -0.18
N VAL A 249 -6.93 -28.20 -1.07
CA VAL A 249 -8.22 -27.72 -1.61
C VAL A 249 -9.34 -28.01 -0.61
N LYS A 250 -10.07 -26.97 -0.20
CA LYS A 250 -11.14 -27.09 0.79
C LYS A 250 -12.39 -27.74 0.21
N SER A 251 -12.78 -27.31 -0.99
CA SER A 251 -13.98 -27.78 -1.66
C SER A 251 -13.99 -27.48 -3.16
N PHE A 252 -14.82 -28.21 -3.88
CA PHE A 252 -15.07 -28.04 -5.31
C PHE A 252 -16.54 -27.63 -5.54
N ILE A 253 -16.76 -26.84 -6.59
CA ILE A 253 -18.10 -26.46 -7.06
C ILE A 253 -18.86 -27.73 -7.49
N ASP A 254 -18.16 -28.61 -8.20
CA ASP A 254 -18.65 -29.93 -8.57
C ASP A 254 -18.23 -30.94 -7.49
N LYS A 255 -19.22 -31.45 -6.75
CA LYS A 255 -19.02 -32.40 -5.65
C LYS A 255 -18.50 -33.76 -6.09
N SER A 256 -18.52 -34.09 -7.38
CA SER A 256 -17.91 -35.33 -7.88
C SER A 256 -16.39 -35.22 -8.01
N LYS A 257 -15.81 -34.02 -7.88
CA LYS A 257 -14.37 -33.81 -8.03
C LYS A 257 -13.60 -34.23 -6.78
N ILE A 258 -12.43 -34.82 -7.01
CA ILE A 258 -11.54 -35.30 -5.96
C ILE A 258 -10.17 -34.63 -6.03
N THR A 259 -9.48 -34.64 -4.89
CA THR A 259 -8.06 -34.32 -4.80
C THR A 259 -7.27 -35.63 -4.86
N LYS A 260 -6.26 -35.70 -5.73
CA LYS A 260 -5.41 -36.88 -5.92
C LYS A 260 -3.99 -36.61 -5.42
N ASP A 261 -3.40 -37.56 -4.71
CA ASP A 261 -1.97 -37.53 -4.38
C ASP A 261 -1.12 -37.65 -5.66
N ALA A 262 -0.22 -36.70 -5.85
CA ALA A 262 0.48 -36.51 -7.09
C ALA A 262 1.93 -36.99 -7.04
N ALA A 263 2.43 -37.45 -8.19
CA ALA A 263 3.81 -37.87 -8.37
C ALA A 263 4.72 -36.65 -8.60
N GLY A 264 5.13 -36.01 -7.52
CA GLY A 264 6.00 -34.85 -7.52
C GLY A 264 6.38 -34.42 -6.10
N LEU A 265 7.00 -33.27 -5.98
CA LEU A 265 7.44 -32.75 -4.70
C LEU A 265 7.40 -31.22 -4.66
N VAL A 266 7.04 -30.67 -3.50
CA VAL A 266 7.27 -29.26 -3.18
C VAL A 266 8.70 -29.09 -2.67
N LEU A 267 9.47 -28.27 -3.36
CA LEU A 267 10.80 -27.83 -2.94
C LEU A 267 10.63 -26.59 -2.06
N HIS A 268 10.67 -26.77 -0.73
CA HIS A 268 10.45 -25.69 0.24
C HIS A 268 11.77 -25.12 0.78
N MET A 269 12.15 -23.94 0.31
CA MET A 269 13.42 -23.27 0.59
C MET A 269 13.38 -22.50 1.93
N ARG A 270 13.78 -23.15 3.03
CA ARG A 270 13.93 -22.46 4.32
C ARG A 270 15.36 -21.98 4.51
N PHE A 271 15.52 -20.70 4.84
CA PHE A 271 16.84 -20.07 5.04
C PHE A 271 17.67 -20.69 6.17
N ASN A 272 16.99 -21.20 7.21
CA ASN A 272 17.57 -21.81 8.41
C ASN A 272 17.40 -23.33 8.44
N VAL A 273 17.17 -23.98 7.29
CA VAL A 273 16.96 -25.43 7.23
C VAL A 273 18.16 -26.22 7.78
N LYS A 274 19.38 -25.71 7.63
CA LYS A 274 20.61 -26.34 8.13
C LYS A 274 20.73 -26.31 9.66
N ASP A 275 19.96 -25.44 10.31
CA ASP A 275 19.91 -25.33 11.77
C ASP A 275 18.91 -26.33 12.38
N LEU A 276 18.20 -27.08 11.54
CA LEU A 276 17.33 -28.17 11.96
C LEU A 276 18.19 -29.40 12.26
N ASP A 277 17.89 -30.08 13.37
CA ASP A 277 18.51 -31.35 13.75
C ASP A 277 17.97 -32.49 12.86
N ASP A 278 18.48 -32.53 11.62
CA ASP A 278 18.02 -33.46 10.59
C ASP A 278 19.13 -33.81 9.59
N VAL A 279 19.09 -35.03 9.07
CA VAL A 279 20.14 -35.57 8.19
C VAL A 279 19.75 -35.33 6.73
N PRO A 280 20.58 -34.61 5.95
CA PRO A 280 20.26 -34.33 4.55
C PRO A 280 20.26 -35.61 3.70
N THR A 281 19.31 -35.67 2.78
CA THR A 281 19.14 -36.74 1.79
C THR A 281 19.24 -36.19 0.37
N SER A 282 19.49 -37.08 -0.59
CA SER A 282 19.44 -36.76 -2.02
C SER A 282 18.16 -37.34 -2.63
N LYS A 283 17.49 -36.55 -3.48
CA LYS A 283 16.29 -36.96 -4.21
C LYS A 283 16.39 -36.53 -5.68
N PRO A 284 15.77 -37.25 -6.61
CA PRO A 284 15.83 -36.95 -8.04
C PRO A 284 14.86 -35.83 -8.44
N PHE A 285 14.78 -34.75 -7.66
CA PHE A 285 13.94 -33.60 -7.95
C PHE A 285 14.80 -32.37 -8.17
N HIS A 286 14.48 -31.63 -9.23
CA HIS A 286 15.21 -30.42 -9.64
C HIS A 286 14.22 -29.29 -9.87
N PHE A 287 14.64 -28.05 -9.62
CA PHE A 287 13.79 -26.87 -9.80
C PHE A 287 13.32 -26.67 -11.24
N PHE A 288 14.20 -26.99 -12.19
CA PHE A 288 13.96 -26.79 -13.62
C PHE A 288 13.78 -28.14 -14.32
N PRO A 289 12.79 -28.26 -15.22
CA PRO A 289 12.60 -29.48 -16.00
C PRO A 289 13.62 -29.62 -17.15
N ASN A 290 14.28 -28.51 -17.52
CA ASN A 290 15.21 -28.41 -18.64
C ASN A 290 16.61 -27.99 -18.15
N ASP A 291 17.41 -27.33 -18.99
CA ASP A 291 18.80 -26.94 -18.68
C ASP A 291 18.91 -25.95 -17.49
N THR A 292 19.25 -26.49 -16.32
CA THR A 292 19.50 -25.72 -15.10
C THR A 292 20.59 -24.65 -15.26
N SER A 293 21.62 -24.91 -16.06
CA SER A 293 22.72 -23.95 -16.26
C SER A 293 22.22 -22.71 -16.99
N GLN A 294 21.35 -22.89 -17.99
CA GLN A 294 20.71 -21.78 -18.70
C GLN A 294 19.83 -20.94 -17.76
N HIS A 295 19.04 -21.58 -16.89
CA HIS A 295 18.20 -20.87 -15.92
C HIS A 295 19.03 -20.09 -14.89
N ILE A 296 20.17 -20.64 -14.44
CA ILE A 296 21.12 -19.91 -13.58
C ILE A 296 21.66 -18.66 -14.29
N GLN A 297 22.02 -18.75 -15.58
CA GLN A 297 22.45 -17.60 -16.36
C GLN A 297 21.35 -16.54 -16.51
N ASN A 298 20.10 -16.96 -16.70
CA ASN A 298 18.95 -16.05 -16.78
C ASN A 298 18.73 -15.28 -15.48
N MET A 299 18.85 -15.97 -14.34
CA MET A 299 18.75 -15.34 -13.01
C MET A 299 19.90 -14.34 -12.81
N HIS A 300 21.13 -14.69 -13.18
CA HIS A 300 22.27 -13.76 -13.14
C HIS A 300 22.05 -12.51 -14.00
N LYS A 301 21.56 -12.68 -15.23
CA LYS A 301 21.23 -11.55 -16.11
C LYS A 301 20.13 -10.66 -15.52
N THR A 302 19.13 -11.28 -14.89
CA THR A 302 18.04 -10.57 -14.23
C THR A 302 18.55 -9.72 -13.06
N ILE A 303 19.36 -10.29 -12.16
CA ILE A 303 19.91 -9.52 -11.03
C ILE A 303 20.85 -8.41 -11.50
N GLN A 304 21.64 -8.64 -12.56
CA GLN A 304 22.50 -7.62 -13.16
C GLN A 304 21.69 -6.48 -13.76
N THR A 305 20.54 -6.78 -14.36
CA THR A 305 19.64 -5.76 -14.92
C THR A 305 19.02 -4.90 -13.80
N ILE A 306 18.65 -5.51 -12.67
CA ILE A 306 17.97 -4.82 -11.57
C ILE A 306 18.96 -4.03 -10.69
N PHE A 307 20.13 -4.60 -10.41
CA PHE A 307 21.07 -4.09 -9.40
C PHE A 307 22.45 -3.70 -9.95
N GLY A 308 22.74 -3.97 -11.22
CA GLY A 308 24.07 -3.77 -11.80
C GLY A 308 25.07 -4.86 -11.39
N SER A 309 26.36 -4.52 -11.35
CA SER A 309 27.45 -5.48 -11.08
C SER A 309 27.55 -5.95 -9.63
N SER A 310 26.83 -5.32 -8.70
CA SER A 310 26.97 -5.56 -7.26
C SER A 310 25.60 -5.72 -6.60
N PRO A 311 25.00 -6.92 -6.65
CA PRO A 311 23.70 -7.18 -6.03
C PRO A 311 23.78 -7.01 -4.50
N PRO A 312 22.75 -6.40 -3.87
CA PRO A 312 22.73 -6.15 -2.43
C PRO A 312 22.53 -7.45 -1.63
N SER A 313 23.16 -7.56 -0.47
CA SER A 313 22.92 -8.66 0.46
C SER A 313 21.51 -8.60 1.06
N VAL A 314 20.99 -9.75 1.51
CA VAL A 314 19.73 -9.80 2.27
C VAL A 314 19.99 -9.34 3.69
N PRO A 315 19.17 -8.44 4.25
CA PRO A 315 19.23 -8.09 5.67
C PRO A 315 18.69 -9.26 6.51
N MET A 316 19.56 -10.22 6.84
CA MET A 316 19.20 -11.40 7.62
C MET A 316 18.80 -11.06 9.06
N GLU A 317 19.32 -9.97 9.62
CA GLU A 317 18.92 -9.50 10.96
C GLU A 317 17.42 -9.22 11.04
N SER A 318 16.85 -8.55 10.04
CA SER A 318 15.40 -8.26 10.01
C SER A 318 14.56 -9.54 9.96
N LEU A 319 15.07 -10.60 9.34
CA LEU A 319 14.40 -11.89 9.28
C LEU A 319 14.42 -12.59 10.65
N ASN A 320 15.56 -12.55 11.34
CA ASN A 320 15.70 -13.10 12.69
C ASN A 320 14.75 -12.41 13.67
N VAL A 321 14.66 -11.08 13.61
CA VAL A 321 13.73 -10.28 14.43
C VAL A 321 12.27 -10.73 14.22
N PHE A 322 11.87 -10.98 12.96
CA PHE A 322 10.55 -11.48 12.65
C PHE A 322 10.29 -12.87 13.26
N VAL A 323 11.27 -13.78 13.14
CA VAL A 323 11.19 -15.14 13.68
C VAL A 323 11.15 -15.15 15.21
N GLU A 324 12.03 -14.40 15.86
CA GLU A 324 12.09 -14.28 17.32
C GLU A 324 10.80 -13.70 17.89
N CYS A 325 10.27 -12.65 17.26
CA CYS A 325 8.98 -12.11 17.66
C CYS A 325 7.86 -13.14 17.48
N GLY A 326 7.82 -13.87 16.36
CA GLY A 326 6.85 -14.94 16.13
C GLY A 326 6.90 -16.04 17.19
N GLN A 327 8.10 -16.45 17.61
CA GLN A 327 8.28 -17.43 18.69
C GLN A 327 7.85 -16.88 20.05
N ARG A 328 8.19 -15.61 20.34
CA ARG A 328 7.77 -14.92 21.58
C ARG A 328 6.25 -14.87 21.70
N MET A 329 5.56 -14.52 20.62
CA MET A 329 4.09 -14.45 20.59
C MET A 329 3.44 -15.83 20.78
N PHE A 330 3.99 -16.85 20.10
CA PHE A 330 3.50 -18.22 20.25
C PHE A 330 3.58 -18.71 21.69
N LYS A 331 4.73 -18.49 22.37
CA LYS A 331 4.92 -18.83 23.79
C LYS A 331 3.94 -18.12 24.72
N GLN A 332 3.48 -16.93 24.36
CA GLN A 332 2.54 -16.12 25.15
C GLN A 332 1.07 -16.48 24.87
N GLY A 333 0.79 -17.46 24.00
CA GLY A 333 -0.57 -17.86 23.67
C GLY A 333 -1.35 -16.79 22.90
N MET A 334 -0.64 -15.89 22.22
CA MET A 334 -1.22 -14.85 21.36
C MET A 334 -1.27 -15.32 19.91
N CYS A 335 -2.29 -14.90 19.17
CA CYS A 335 -2.41 -15.25 17.77
C CYS A 335 -1.35 -14.57 16.91
N HIS A 336 -0.83 -15.34 15.94
CA HIS A 336 0.19 -14.88 15.01
C HIS A 336 -0.40 -13.84 14.06
N GLY A 337 -0.17 -12.57 14.37
CA GLY A 337 -0.55 -11.46 13.52
C GLY A 337 0.00 -10.19 14.15
N ALA A 338 0.89 -9.50 13.42
CA ALA A 338 1.41 -8.14 13.58
C ALA A 338 1.48 -7.45 14.97
N ILE A 339 1.64 -8.21 16.05
CA ILE A 339 2.28 -7.71 17.28
C ILE A 339 3.77 -7.45 17.04
N CYS A 340 4.35 -8.04 15.99
CA CYS A 340 5.74 -7.79 15.58
C CYS A 340 5.93 -6.49 14.79
N LYS A 341 4.86 -5.73 14.52
CA LYS A 341 4.97 -4.47 13.78
C LYS A 341 5.96 -3.49 14.42
N PRO A 342 5.96 -3.23 15.74
CA PRO A 342 6.94 -2.35 16.38
C PRO A 342 8.37 -2.88 16.22
N ASP A 343 8.59 -4.18 16.48
CA ASP A 343 9.90 -4.83 16.32
C ASP A 343 10.41 -4.69 14.88
N MET A 344 9.55 -4.93 13.88
CA MET A 344 9.92 -4.80 12.48
C MET A 344 10.19 -3.34 12.10
N ASP A 345 9.33 -2.41 12.52
CA ASP A 345 9.47 -0.99 12.22
C ASP A 345 10.73 -0.38 12.87
N ALA A 346 11.26 -0.99 13.93
CA ALA A 346 12.51 -0.59 14.58
C ALA A 346 13.77 -1.01 13.81
N VAL A 347 13.72 -2.08 13.02
CA VAL A 347 14.93 -2.69 12.41
C VAL A 347 15.13 -2.36 10.94
N HIS A 348 14.12 -1.82 10.25
CA HIS A 348 14.26 -1.45 8.84
C HIS A 348 13.25 -0.37 8.41
N GLU A 349 13.63 0.46 7.45
CA GLU A 349 12.69 1.35 6.76
C GLU A 349 11.90 0.57 5.70
N TRP A 350 10.64 0.24 5.99
CA TRP A 350 9.82 -0.59 5.09
C TRP A 350 9.10 0.22 4.02
N ASN A 351 9.21 -0.21 2.76
CA ASN A 351 8.32 0.30 1.72
C ASN A 351 6.94 -0.29 1.92
N ARG A 352 5.94 0.57 2.06
CA ARG A 352 4.53 0.18 2.17
C ARG A 352 3.76 0.66 0.95
N PHE A 353 2.79 -0.12 0.47
CA PHE A 353 2.03 0.21 -0.74
C PHE A 353 1.47 1.64 -0.74
N TYR A 354 0.94 2.08 0.41
CA TYR A 354 0.37 3.41 0.58
C TYR A 354 1.39 4.54 0.30
N THR A 355 2.67 4.30 0.61
CA THR A 355 3.76 5.22 0.31
C THR A 355 4.15 5.18 -1.17
N VAL A 356 3.92 4.06 -1.86
CA VAL A 356 4.33 3.82 -3.26
C VAL A 356 3.27 4.23 -4.28
N TYR A 357 1.98 4.34 -3.94
CA TYR A 357 1.02 4.97 -4.86
C TYR A 357 1.33 6.47 -5.09
N ARG A 358 2.17 7.07 -4.24
CA ARG A 358 2.78 8.39 -4.46
C ARG A 358 3.80 8.41 -5.62
N LYS A 359 4.36 7.25 -6.02
CA LYS A 359 5.34 7.11 -7.11
C LYS A 359 4.73 7.02 -8.52
N LEU A 360 3.45 6.68 -8.65
CA LEU A 360 2.72 6.80 -9.93
C LEU A 360 2.43 8.26 -10.33
N GLY A 361 2.75 9.22 -9.45
CA GLY A 361 2.64 10.65 -9.68
C GLY A 361 3.99 11.37 -9.68
N ASN A 362 4.76 11.19 -10.76
CA ASN A 362 5.80 12.11 -11.23
C ASN A 362 7.12 12.18 -10.42
N THR A 363 8.13 11.41 -10.82
CA THR A 363 9.51 11.42 -10.29
C THR A 363 10.12 12.84 -10.31
N TYR A 364 9.78 13.64 -11.32
CA TYR A 364 10.21 15.03 -11.43
C TYR A 364 9.72 15.91 -10.27
N TRP A 365 8.47 15.75 -9.82
CA TRP A 365 7.96 16.54 -8.70
C TRP A 365 8.72 16.24 -7.41
N THR A 366 9.09 14.98 -7.17
CA THR A 366 9.83 14.60 -5.96
C THR A 366 11.22 15.26 -5.91
N PHE A 367 11.85 15.41 -7.07
CA PHE A 367 13.11 16.14 -7.22
C PHE A 367 12.92 17.66 -7.07
N TRP A 368 12.00 18.26 -7.84
CA TRP A 368 11.78 19.71 -7.89
C TRP A 368 11.10 20.29 -6.65
N ARG A 369 10.38 19.48 -5.85
CA ARG A 369 9.71 19.96 -4.63
C ARG A 369 10.68 20.56 -3.63
N ARG A 370 11.88 19.99 -3.48
CA ARG A 370 12.86 20.47 -2.49
C ARG A 370 13.45 21.83 -2.89
N PRO A 371 13.96 22.03 -4.13
CA PRO A 371 14.32 23.35 -4.62
C PRO A 371 13.16 24.36 -4.59
N TRP A 372 11.95 23.94 -4.96
CA TRP A 372 10.76 24.80 -4.95
C TRP A 372 10.41 25.27 -3.52
N LEU A 373 10.43 24.38 -2.52
CA LEU A 373 10.24 24.77 -1.12
C LEU A 373 11.35 25.71 -0.63
N ALA A 374 12.62 25.41 -0.95
CA ALA A 374 13.74 26.28 -0.59
C ALA A 374 13.58 27.68 -1.20
N SER A 375 13.16 27.77 -2.46
CA SER A 375 12.84 29.03 -3.14
C SER A 375 11.80 29.84 -2.36
N HIS A 376 10.73 29.20 -1.86
CA HIS A 376 9.69 29.89 -1.09
C HIS A 376 10.22 30.54 0.18
N TYR A 377 11.01 29.79 0.95
CA TYR A 377 11.63 30.32 2.17
C TYR A 377 12.60 31.47 1.85
N MET A 378 13.38 31.34 0.78
CA MET A 378 14.30 32.39 0.35
C MET A 378 13.55 33.64 -0.13
N THR A 379 12.51 33.49 -0.95
CA THR A 379 11.67 34.61 -1.41
C THR A 379 10.97 35.32 -0.26
N ALA A 380 10.43 34.56 0.70
CA ALA A 380 9.81 35.15 1.90
C ALA A 380 10.81 35.96 2.72
N LEU A 381 12.02 35.43 2.95
CA LEU A 381 13.08 36.16 3.65
C LEU A 381 13.48 37.43 2.89
N LEU A 382 13.72 37.33 1.58
CA LEU A 382 14.11 38.46 0.75
C LEU A 382 13.05 39.56 0.63
N MET A 383 11.76 39.21 0.73
CA MET A 383 10.66 40.19 0.71
C MET A 383 10.39 40.81 2.09
N LEU A 384 10.56 40.05 3.18
CA LEU A 384 10.26 40.54 4.54
C LEU A 384 11.41 41.31 5.18
N ILE A 385 12.66 40.97 4.86
CA ILE A 385 13.84 41.66 5.42
C ILE A 385 13.84 43.16 5.09
N PRO A 386 13.61 43.60 3.83
CA PRO A 386 13.61 45.02 3.51
C PRO A 386 12.52 45.82 4.23
N ILE A 387 11.36 45.22 4.52
CA ILE A 387 10.30 45.87 5.32
C ILE A 387 10.84 46.35 6.66
N ARG A 388 11.70 45.55 7.32
CA ARG A 388 12.30 45.95 8.60
C ARG A 388 13.27 47.12 8.47
N PHE A 389 14.04 47.17 7.38
CA PHE A 389 15.02 48.23 7.14
C PHE A 389 14.39 49.52 6.61
N LEU A 390 13.19 49.45 6.05
CA LEU A 390 12.42 50.61 5.58
C LEU A 390 11.57 51.26 6.69
N VAL A 391 11.59 50.73 7.92
CA VAL A 391 10.91 51.36 9.06
C VAL A 391 11.61 52.68 9.40
N PRO A 392 10.91 53.82 9.37
CA PRO A 392 11.51 55.11 9.69
C PRO A 392 11.78 55.27 11.20
N GLU A 393 12.73 56.14 11.52
CA GLU A 393 13.04 56.53 12.90
C GLU A 393 11.80 57.11 13.59
N GLN A 394 11.40 56.51 14.72
CA GLN A 394 10.03 56.69 15.23
C GLN A 394 9.81 58.07 15.84
N GLU A 395 10.81 58.68 16.47
CA GLU A 395 10.65 60.00 17.11
C GLU A 395 10.43 61.10 16.07
N THR A 396 11.22 61.11 15.00
CA THR A 396 11.17 62.15 13.98
C THR A 396 9.96 62.02 13.06
N VAL A 397 9.55 60.79 12.74
CA VAL A 397 8.41 60.55 11.85
C VAL A 397 7.08 60.83 12.53
N LYS A 398 6.94 60.52 13.83
CA LYS A 398 5.73 60.85 14.61
C LYS A 398 5.48 62.35 14.62
N CYS A 399 6.51 63.17 14.85
CA CYS A 399 6.39 64.62 14.81
C CYS A 399 5.90 65.12 13.44
N ARG A 400 6.43 64.58 12.34
CA ARG A 400 6.02 64.96 10.97
C ARG A 400 4.59 64.52 10.65
N VAL A 401 4.20 63.30 11.02
CA VAL A 401 2.84 62.78 10.78
C VAL A 401 1.81 63.49 11.64
N PHE A 402 2.08 63.75 12.93
CA PHE A 402 1.15 64.49 13.78
C PHE A 402 0.98 65.95 13.36
N ALA A 403 1.98 66.55 12.72
CA ALA A 403 1.88 67.89 12.13
C ALA A 403 1.06 67.93 10.83
N SER A 404 0.91 66.81 10.11
CA SER A 404 0.15 66.74 8.85
C SER A 404 -1.31 66.33 9.05
N LEU A 405 -1.68 65.83 10.23
CA LEU A 405 -3.04 65.45 10.58
C LEU A 405 -3.86 66.67 11.06
N PRO A 406 -5.20 66.67 10.86
CA PRO A 406 -6.08 67.68 11.47
C PRO A 406 -5.99 67.63 13.00
N CYS A 407 -6.48 68.65 13.72
CA CYS A 407 -6.52 68.62 15.18
C CYS A 407 -7.31 67.41 15.69
N LEU A 408 -6.61 66.43 16.27
CA LEU A 408 -7.20 65.20 16.79
C LEU A 408 -7.43 65.29 18.31
N PRO A 409 -8.30 64.45 18.88
CA PRO A 409 -8.42 64.33 20.33
C PRO A 409 -7.11 63.89 21.01
N ARG A 410 -6.90 64.36 22.24
CA ARG A 410 -5.66 64.16 23.04
C ARG A 410 -5.27 62.68 23.20
N TYR A 411 -6.25 61.79 23.32
CA TYR A 411 -6.02 60.35 23.46
C TYR A 411 -5.32 59.70 22.26
N ILE A 412 -5.39 60.30 21.06
CA ILE A 412 -4.70 59.77 19.87
C ILE A 412 -3.21 60.13 19.90
N TYR A 413 -2.85 61.31 20.41
CA TYR A 413 -1.46 61.73 20.57
C TYR A 413 -0.74 60.97 21.69
N GLU A 414 -1.49 60.56 22.73
CA GLU A 414 -0.98 59.79 23.87
C GLU A 414 -0.96 58.27 23.60
N ALA A 415 -1.54 57.81 22.49
CA ALA A 415 -1.56 56.40 22.12
C ALA A 415 -0.16 55.91 21.66
N PRO A 416 0.20 54.65 21.93
CA PRO A 416 1.44 54.05 21.41
C PRO A 416 1.30 53.76 19.90
N VAL A 417 1.42 54.81 19.08
CA VAL A 417 1.38 54.70 17.62
C VAL A 417 2.73 54.21 17.10
N PHE A 418 2.72 53.28 16.15
CA PHE A 418 3.91 52.82 15.43
C PHE A 418 3.71 53.09 13.93
N ILE A 419 4.63 53.85 13.33
CA ILE A 419 4.56 54.21 11.91
C ILE A 419 5.41 53.21 11.14
N LEU A 420 4.75 52.32 10.40
CA LEU A 420 5.41 51.24 9.66
C LEU A 420 6.17 51.75 8.43
N ALA A 421 5.60 52.71 7.69
CA ALA A 421 6.20 53.27 6.49
C ALA A 421 5.67 54.68 6.20
N GLU A 422 6.54 55.60 5.75
CA GLU A 422 6.14 56.87 5.11
C GLU A 422 5.84 56.63 3.62
N ASP A 423 6.71 55.87 2.94
CA ASP A 423 6.52 55.40 1.57
C ASP A 423 6.04 53.94 1.59
N TYR A 424 4.76 53.74 1.26
CA TYR A 424 4.15 52.43 1.20
C TYR A 424 4.39 51.69 -0.13
N THR A 425 5.08 52.29 -1.11
CA THR A 425 5.27 51.74 -2.46
C THR A 425 5.87 50.34 -2.43
N TYR A 426 6.97 50.15 -1.72
CA TYR A 426 7.60 48.82 -1.58
C TYR A 426 6.67 47.80 -0.89
N HIS A 427 6.01 48.22 0.19
CA HIS A 427 5.10 47.37 0.97
C HIS A 427 3.91 46.89 0.12
N MET A 428 3.38 47.77 -0.73
CA MET A 428 2.31 47.45 -1.67
C MET A 428 2.77 46.55 -2.80
N ILE A 429 3.91 46.85 -3.43
CA ILE A 429 4.48 45.99 -4.48
C ILE A 429 4.78 44.59 -3.93
N ALA A 430 5.41 44.48 -2.76
CA ALA A 430 5.72 43.21 -2.13
C ALA A 430 4.44 42.41 -1.80
N SER A 431 3.42 43.07 -1.26
CA SER A 431 2.13 42.43 -0.91
C SER A 431 1.38 41.94 -2.15
N VAL A 432 1.31 42.76 -3.21
CA VAL A 432 0.65 42.38 -4.48
C VAL A 432 1.40 41.25 -5.17
N THR A 433 2.74 41.30 -5.20
CA THR A 433 3.58 40.25 -5.80
C THR A 433 3.39 38.92 -5.06
N TYR A 434 3.41 38.95 -3.73
CA TYR A 434 3.18 37.76 -2.90
C TYR A 434 1.78 37.16 -3.15
N LEU A 435 0.75 38.00 -3.21
CA LEU A 435 -0.61 37.55 -3.49
C LEU A 435 -0.75 36.94 -4.90
N ALA A 436 -0.10 37.54 -5.92
CA ALA A 436 -0.12 37.04 -7.28
C ALA A 436 0.55 35.66 -7.39
N VAL A 437 1.70 35.47 -6.74
CA VAL A 437 2.39 34.17 -6.67
C VAL A 437 1.49 33.13 -6.00
N LEU A 438 0.92 33.43 -4.83
CA LEU A 438 0.00 32.51 -4.14
C LEU A 438 -1.19 32.11 -5.02
N CYS A 439 -1.82 33.08 -5.71
CA CYS A 439 -2.94 32.79 -6.62
C CYS A 439 -2.52 31.85 -7.76
N LEU A 440 -1.38 32.14 -8.41
CA LEU A 440 -0.86 31.33 -9.50
C LEU A 440 -0.57 29.89 -9.06
N GLU A 441 0.02 29.72 -7.88
CA GLU A 441 0.32 28.39 -7.34
C GLU A 441 -0.94 27.59 -7.04
N VAL A 442 -1.90 28.20 -6.34
CA VAL A 442 -3.20 27.56 -6.04
C VAL A 442 -3.88 27.11 -7.33
N LEU A 443 -3.95 27.98 -8.34
CA LEU A 443 -4.54 27.64 -9.65
C LEU A 443 -3.79 26.48 -10.32
N THR A 444 -2.46 26.51 -10.29
CA THR A 444 -1.62 25.46 -10.90
C THR A 444 -1.81 24.10 -10.22
N PHE A 445 -1.80 24.05 -8.88
CA PHE A 445 -2.02 22.80 -8.14
C PHE A 445 -3.43 22.25 -8.34
N VAL A 446 -4.45 23.11 -8.32
CA VAL A 446 -5.83 22.69 -8.59
C VAL A 446 -5.97 22.13 -10.00
N ALA A 447 -5.41 22.80 -11.01
CA ALA A 447 -5.44 22.33 -12.39
C ALA A 447 -4.75 20.97 -12.56
N LEU A 448 -3.54 20.81 -12.00
CA LEU A 448 -2.79 19.54 -12.03
C LEU A 448 -3.57 18.39 -11.37
N LEU A 449 -4.16 18.63 -10.20
CA LEU A 449 -4.95 17.63 -9.48
C LEU A 449 -6.19 17.20 -10.26
N VAL A 450 -6.91 18.16 -10.86
CA VAL A 450 -8.07 17.87 -11.71
C VAL A 450 -7.65 17.05 -12.93
N MET A 451 -6.57 17.43 -13.62
CA MET A 451 -6.06 16.70 -14.78
C MET A 451 -5.64 15.26 -14.43
N ILE A 452 -4.94 15.05 -13.32
CA ILE A 452 -4.54 13.71 -12.84
C ILE A 452 -5.78 12.86 -12.54
N THR A 453 -6.77 13.44 -11.85
CA THR A 453 -8.01 12.74 -11.49
C THR A 453 -8.79 12.33 -12.75
N LEU A 454 -8.91 13.22 -13.73
CA LEU A 454 -9.57 12.93 -15.01
C LEU A 454 -8.83 11.85 -15.82
N LYS A 455 -7.49 11.85 -15.79
CA LYS A 455 -6.68 10.82 -16.44
C LYS A 455 -6.90 9.45 -15.79
N GLN A 456 -6.92 9.38 -14.46
CA GLN A 456 -7.15 8.13 -13.72
C GLN A 456 -8.54 7.54 -13.96
N LEU A 457 -9.55 8.39 -14.19
CA LEU A 457 -10.90 7.96 -14.56
C LEU A 457 -10.95 7.32 -15.94
N LYS A 458 -10.26 7.90 -16.93
CA LYS A 458 -10.23 7.36 -18.30
C LYS A 458 -9.51 6.02 -18.42
N THR A 459 -8.57 5.73 -17.52
CA THR A 459 -7.77 4.49 -17.58
C THR A 459 -8.33 3.33 -16.76
N HIS A 460 -9.51 3.46 -16.15
CA HIS A 460 -10.13 2.44 -15.27
C HIS A 460 -9.19 1.91 -14.16
N ALA A 461 -8.17 2.69 -13.78
CA ALA A 461 -7.11 2.24 -12.88
C ALA A 461 -7.52 2.19 -11.38
N ILE A 462 -8.72 2.65 -11.04
CA ILE A 462 -9.19 2.76 -9.65
C ILE A 462 -10.66 2.32 -9.49
N SER A 463 -10.97 1.76 -8.32
CA SER A 463 -12.35 1.38 -7.95
C SER A 463 -13.25 2.58 -7.66
N GLN A 464 -14.56 2.41 -7.77
CA GLN A 464 -15.55 3.47 -7.49
C GLN A 464 -15.54 3.95 -6.03
N LYS A 465 -15.14 3.10 -5.08
CA LYS A 465 -14.96 3.46 -3.66
C LYS A 465 -13.73 4.36 -3.48
N THR A 466 -12.60 3.99 -4.11
CA THR A 466 -11.37 4.79 -4.12
C THR A 466 -11.61 6.16 -4.74
N TYR A 467 -12.36 6.22 -5.85
CA TYR A 467 -12.76 7.49 -6.46
C TYR A 467 -13.58 8.39 -5.52
N ARG A 468 -14.56 7.81 -4.81
CA ARG A 468 -15.35 8.57 -3.81
C ARG A 468 -14.47 9.13 -2.70
N MET A 469 -13.50 8.35 -2.20
CA MET A 469 -12.54 8.80 -1.19
C MET A 469 -11.66 9.93 -1.71
N GLN A 470 -11.07 9.78 -2.90
CA GLN A 470 -10.26 10.83 -3.54
C GLN A 470 -11.07 12.11 -3.77
N ARG A 471 -12.32 12.00 -4.21
CA ARG A 471 -13.21 13.16 -4.42
C ARG A 471 -13.54 13.88 -3.11
N ASN A 472 -13.75 13.15 -2.03
CA ASN A 472 -13.99 13.75 -0.71
C ASN A 472 -12.71 14.43 -0.18
N LEU A 473 -11.55 13.81 -0.34
CA LEU A 473 -10.26 14.41 0.00
C LEU A 473 -9.98 15.66 -0.85
N PHE A 474 -10.31 15.66 -2.14
CA PHE A 474 -10.16 16.82 -3.01
C PHE A 474 -11.04 17.99 -2.56
N ARG A 475 -12.32 17.74 -2.27
CA ARG A 475 -13.22 18.76 -1.71
C ARG A 475 -12.66 19.32 -0.40
N ALA A 476 -12.13 18.45 0.46
CA ALA A 476 -11.52 18.85 1.72
C ALA A 476 -10.32 19.77 1.51
N LEU A 477 -9.42 19.43 0.58
CA LEU A 477 -8.24 20.22 0.23
C LEU A 477 -8.61 21.58 -0.36
N VAL A 478 -9.62 21.64 -1.24
CA VAL A 478 -10.10 22.92 -1.81
C VAL A 478 -10.64 23.83 -0.71
N ILE A 479 -11.44 23.31 0.22
CA ILE A 479 -11.93 24.08 1.37
C ILE A 479 -10.77 24.55 2.25
N GLN A 480 -9.81 23.67 2.52
CA GLN A 480 -8.63 23.97 3.35
C GLN A 480 -7.74 25.06 2.75
N VAL A 481 -7.66 25.17 1.42
CA VAL A 481 -6.89 26.24 0.74
C VAL A 481 -7.69 27.53 0.62
N ALA A 482 -8.99 27.43 0.33
CA ALA A 482 -9.84 28.60 0.12
C ALA A 482 -10.01 29.47 1.38
N ILE A 483 -10.16 28.86 2.56
CA ILE A 483 -10.45 29.62 3.78
C ILE A 483 -9.26 30.49 4.22
N PRO A 484 -8.02 29.96 4.36
CA PRO A 484 -6.85 30.79 4.67
C PRO A 484 -6.60 31.87 3.63
N PHE A 485 -6.83 31.55 2.36
CA PHE A 485 -6.73 32.51 1.25
C PHE A 485 -7.70 33.69 1.44
N VAL A 486 -8.97 33.43 1.74
CA VAL A 486 -9.96 34.48 2.01
C VAL A 486 -9.59 35.31 3.25
N THR A 487 -9.11 34.67 4.32
CA THR A 487 -8.69 35.39 5.54
C THR A 487 -7.46 36.29 5.34
N LEU A 488 -6.64 36.06 4.31
CA LEU A 488 -5.50 36.91 3.97
C LEU A 488 -5.83 37.94 2.89
N LEU A 489 -6.66 37.55 1.90
CA LEU A 489 -7.05 38.41 0.79
C LEU A 489 -7.92 39.60 1.24
N LEU A 490 -8.92 39.36 2.12
CA LEU A 490 -9.84 40.40 2.55
C LEU A 490 -9.14 41.57 3.29
N PRO A 491 -8.23 41.32 4.27
CA PRO A 491 -7.45 42.40 4.88
C PRO A 491 -6.60 43.18 3.87
N LEU A 492 -5.98 42.51 2.90
CA LEU A 492 -5.15 43.15 1.88
C LEU A 492 -5.97 44.05 0.95
N ILE A 493 -7.15 43.59 0.51
CA ILE A 493 -8.06 44.40 -0.30
C ILE A 493 -8.50 45.65 0.48
N TYR A 494 -8.85 45.50 1.76
CA TYR A 494 -9.22 46.64 2.59
C TYR A 494 -8.06 47.65 2.73
N VAL A 495 -6.84 47.18 3.01
CA VAL A 495 -5.67 48.05 3.13
C VAL A 495 -5.40 48.78 1.80
N PHE A 496 -5.50 48.08 0.67
CA PHE A 496 -5.36 48.69 -0.66
C PHE A 496 -6.37 49.80 -0.89
N ILE A 497 -7.66 49.53 -0.64
CA ILE A 497 -8.74 50.52 -0.81
C ILE A 497 -8.55 51.71 0.14
N ALA A 498 -8.18 51.46 1.40
CA ALA A 498 -7.95 52.50 2.40
C ALA A 498 -6.82 53.46 1.98
N ILE A 499 -5.75 52.93 1.40
CA ILE A 499 -4.60 53.72 0.90
C ILE A 499 -5.01 54.54 -0.32
N GLU A 500 -5.57 53.91 -1.35
CA GLU A 500 -5.90 54.57 -2.62
C GLU A 500 -6.99 55.66 -2.46
N LEU A 501 -8.00 55.39 -1.62
CA LEU A 501 -9.07 56.35 -1.33
C LEU A 501 -8.71 57.35 -0.22
N LYS A 502 -7.50 57.25 0.36
CA LYS A 502 -7.07 58.04 1.53
C LYS A 502 -8.09 58.01 2.67
N TYR A 503 -8.70 56.84 2.86
CA TYR A 503 -9.77 56.59 3.83
C TYR A 503 -9.20 55.93 5.09
N TYR A 504 -9.47 56.53 6.26
CA TYR A 504 -9.04 56.00 7.55
C TYR A 504 -10.22 55.61 8.43
N ASN A 505 -10.24 54.35 8.89
CA ASN A 505 -11.20 53.83 9.85
C ASN A 505 -10.51 52.84 10.80
N GLN A 506 -10.26 53.27 12.04
CA GLN A 506 -9.52 52.46 13.01
C GLN A 506 -10.24 51.14 13.36
N ALA A 507 -11.57 51.14 13.42
CA ALA A 507 -12.34 49.93 13.71
C ALA A 507 -12.17 48.90 12.59
N MET A 508 -12.29 49.31 11.34
CA MET A 508 -12.10 48.44 10.18
C MET A 508 -10.64 47.97 10.04
N THR A 509 -9.67 48.83 10.34
CA THR A 509 -8.25 48.46 10.37
C THR A 509 -7.96 47.42 11.45
N ASN A 510 -8.51 47.60 12.66
CA ASN A 510 -8.39 46.60 13.73
C ASN A 510 -9.01 45.26 13.32
N ILE A 511 -10.19 45.27 12.69
CA ILE A 511 -10.86 44.06 12.18
C ILE A 511 -9.98 43.37 11.12
N ALA A 512 -9.42 44.12 10.16
CA ALA A 512 -8.55 43.57 9.13
C ALA A 512 -7.29 42.90 9.72
N ILE A 513 -6.66 43.53 10.72
CA ILE A 513 -5.48 42.96 11.42
C ILE A 513 -5.85 41.70 12.21
N ILE A 514 -7.02 41.68 12.87
CA ILE A 514 -7.50 40.49 13.60
C ILE A 514 -7.75 39.34 12.62
N ILE A 515 -8.47 39.59 11.51
CA ILE A 515 -8.75 38.56 10.50
C ILE A 515 -7.44 38.01 9.92
N GLY A 516 -6.49 38.90 9.57
CA GLY A 516 -5.19 38.51 9.03
C GLY A 516 -4.34 37.71 10.03
N SER A 517 -4.31 38.10 11.31
CA SER A 517 -3.53 37.37 12.34
C SER A 517 -4.14 36.00 12.69
N MET A 518 -5.45 35.83 12.48
CA MET A 518 -6.16 34.60 12.81
C MET A 518 -6.12 33.52 11.70
N HIS A 519 -5.52 33.81 10.54
CA HIS A 519 -5.48 32.87 9.40
C HIS A 519 -4.92 31.48 9.78
N GLY A 520 -3.86 31.40 10.60
CA GLY A 520 -3.23 30.13 11.01
C GLY A 520 -4.10 29.30 11.94
N PHE A 521 -4.79 29.95 12.87
CA PHE A 521 -5.77 29.30 13.76
C PHE A 521 -6.98 28.80 12.98
N VAL A 522 -7.55 29.64 12.10
CA VAL A 522 -8.68 29.25 11.25
C VAL A 522 -8.29 28.09 10.33
N SER A 523 -7.10 28.13 9.72
CA SER A 523 -6.54 27.03 8.91
C SER A 523 -6.48 25.71 9.68
N THR A 524 -6.02 25.77 10.93
CA THR A 524 -5.87 24.58 11.80
C THR A 524 -7.24 24.00 12.17
N ILE A 525 -8.19 24.85 12.55
CA ILE A 525 -9.58 24.44 12.83
C ILE A 525 -10.21 23.80 11.60
N VAL A 526 -10.10 24.43 10.44
CA VAL A 526 -10.65 23.90 9.18
C VAL A 526 -10.04 22.55 8.85
N MET A 527 -8.73 22.37 9.03
CA MET A 527 -8.07 21.09 8.82
C MET A 527 -8.68 19.98 9.70
N LEU A 528 -8.88 20.26 10.99
CA LEU A 528 -9.48 19.31 11.94
C LEU A 528 -10.94 18.97 11.59
N PHE A 529 -11.74 19.95 11.15
CA PHE A 529 -13.16 19.73 10.86
C PHE A 529 -13.44 19.11 9.50
N VAL A 530 -12.62 19.42 8.49
CA VAL A 530 -12.90 19.03 7.10
C VAL A 530 -12.32 17.66 6.79
N HIS A 531 -11.20 17.28 7.42
CA HIS A 531 -10.58 15.98 7.20
C HIS A 531 -11.13 14.93 8.16
N HIS A 532 -11.81 13.93 7.59
CA HIS A 532 -12.38 12.80 8.32
C HIS A 532 -11.38 12.11 9.29
N PRO A 533 -10.11 11.87 8.93
CA PRO A 533 -9.15 11.19 9.82
C PRO A 533 -8.77 11.96 11.09
N TYR A 534 -9.15 13.23 11.22
CA TYR A 534 -8.92 14.02 12.45
C TYR A 534 -10.16 14.14 13.33
N ARG A 535 -11.31 13.61 12.87
CA ARG A 535 -12.59 13.58 13.62
C ARG A 535 -12.94 12.19 14.13
N GLU A 536 -12.12 11.20 13.79
CA GLU A 536 -12.14 9.80 14.22
C GLU A 536 -10.79 9.49 14.84
#